data_AF-A0A5Q0GM97-F1
#
_entry.id   AF-A0A5Q0GM97-F1
#
_cell.length_a   1.000
_cell.length_b   1.000
_cell.length_c   1.000
_cell.angle_alpha   90.00
_cell.angle_beta   90.00
_cell.angle_gamma   90.00
#
_symmetry.space_group_name_H-M   'P 1'
#
loop_
_entity.id
_entity.type
_entity.pdbx_description
1 polymer ?
#
loop_
_entity_poly.entity_id
_entity_poly.type
_entity_poly.pdbx_seq_one_letter_code
_entity_poly.pdbx_strand_id
1 'polypeptide(L)'
;MSQEKLVKLAKRGNTQAIAFLMNRHLKPKGITAKVLLKDACLQVMLESTKVPNQQSLVAFVHKGITSLGTGSIERVKVYGRQTGEELPAWTEEFEVGKIEPVDEPHIVTVSITLNGDMECGLTSQNFESIANQMTKDILSSCKNYLVQKVSISNGVSVITQER
;
A
#
# COMPACT_ATOMS: atom_id res chain seq x y z
N MET A 1 29.38 -1.70 -13.08
CA MET A 1 29.16 -1.11 -11.73
C MET A 1 28.60 -2.19 -10.81
N SER A 2 29.11 -2.34 -9.60
CA SER A 2 28.53 -3.29 -8.62
C SER A 2 27.22 -2.73 -8.04
N GLN A 3 26.28 -3.63 -7.71
CA GLN A 3 24.96 -3.29 -7.16
C GLN A 3 25.06 -2.47 -5.86
N GLU A 4 26.04 -2.77 -5.00
CA GLU A 4 26.26 -2.04 -3.76
C GLU A 4 26.65 -0.58 -3.97
N LYS A 5 27.46 -0.29 -5.00
CA LYS A 5 27.86 1.08 -5.33
C LYS A 5 26.66 1.91 -5.78
N LEU A 6 25.76 1.32 -6.56
CA LEU A 6 24.53 1.98 -7.00
C LEU A 6 23.58 2.29 -5.84
N VAL A 7 23.37 1.34 -4.92
CA VAL A 7 22.52 1.59 -3.74
C VAL A 7 23.10 2.70 -2.88
N LYS A 8 24.41 2.72 -2.62
CA LYS A 8 25.08 3.79 -1.86
C LYS A 8 24.92 5.16 -2.51
N LEU A 9 25.00 5.23 -3.84
CA LEU A 9 24.77 6.48 -4.59
C LEU A 9 23.32 6.93 -4.50
N ALA A 10 22.38 6.01 -4.69
CA ALA A 10 20.95 6.31 -4.61
C ALA A 10 20.56 6.80 -3.19
N LYS A 11 21.14 6.22 -2.14
CA LYS A 11 20.97 6.68 -0.74
C LYS A 11 21.44 8.12 -0.48
N ARG A 12 22.35 8.63 -1.31
CA ARG A 12 22.85 10.01 -1.27
C ARG A 12 22.05 10.97 -2.16
N GLY A 13 20.90 10.53 -2.67
CA GLY A 13 20.08 11.33 -3.58
C GLY A 13 20.59 11.37 -5.02
N ASN A 14 21.51 10.49 -5.43
CA ASN A 14 21.96 10.45 -6.82
C ASN A 14 20.82 10.01 -7.75
N THR A 15 20.30 10.95 -8.52
CA THR A 15 19.13 10.76 -9.41
C THR A 15 19.35 9.68 -10.45
N GLN A 16 20.55 9.58 -11.02
CA GLN A 16 20.89 8.56 -12.01
C GLN A 16 20.85 7.15 -11.41
N ALA A 17 21.37 6.99 -10.19
CA ALA A 17 21.31 5.72 -9.47
C ALA A 17 19.87 5.35 -9.09
N ILE A 18 19.07 6.30 -8.62
CA ILE A 18 17.64 6.10 -8.31
C ILE A 18 16.89 5.69 -9.59
N ALA A 19 17.04 6.44 -10.68
CA ALA A 19 16.42 6.13 -11.96
C ALA A 19 16.83 4.75 -12.48
N PHE A 20 18.10 4.36 -12.33
CA PHE A 20 18.58 3.05 -12.74
C PHE A 20 17.89 1.93 -11.95
N LEU A 21 17.80 2.07 -10.62
CA LEU A 21 17.13 1.09 -9.76
C LEU A 21 15.64 0.98 -10.09
N MET A 22 14.94 2.10 -10.30
CA MET A 22 13.53 2.09 -10.69
C MET A 22 13.31 1.41 -12.05
N ASN A 23 14.11 1.79 -13.05
CA ASN A 23 14.00 1.25 -14.40
C ASN A 23 14.32 -0.25 -14.49
N ARG A 24 15.12 -0.80 -13.57
CA ARG A 24 15.35 -2.26 -13.48
C ARG A 24 14.04 -3.03 -13.27
N HIS A 25 13.08 -2.47 -12.53
CA HIS A 25 11.78 -3.10 -12.27
C HIS A 25 10.68 -2.65 -13.25
N LEU A 26 10.78 -1.42 -13.77
CA LEU A 26 9.73 -0.81 -14.59
C LEU A 26 9.89 -1.11 -16.08
N LYS A 27 11.12 -1.16 -16.62
CA LYS A 27 11.34 -1.43 -18.05
C LYS A 27 10.75 -2.77 -18.53
N PRO A 28 10.87 -3.89 -17.79
CA PRO A 28 10.22 -5.14 -18.17
C PRO A 28 8.68 -5.04 -18.25
N LYS A 29 8.08 -4.05 -17.59
CA LYS A 29 6.63 -3.77 -17.62
C LYS A 29 6.24 -2.73 -18.68
N GLY A 30 7.19 -2.32 -19.53
CA GLY A 30 6.96 -1.29 -20.55
C GLY A 30 6.85 0.13 -20.00
N ILE A 31 7.36 0.38 -18.79
CA ILE A 31 7.34 1.70 -18.14
C ILE A 31 8.77 2.22 -18.01
N THR A 32 8.99 3.49 -18.36
CA THR A 32 10.26 4.18 -18.19
C THR A 32 10.14 5.24 -17.11
N ALA A 33 11.07 5.23 -16.15
CA ALA A 33 11.18 6.26 -15.12
C ALA A 33 12.30 7.25 -15.45
N LYS A 34 11.99 8.54 -15.37
CA LYS A 34 12.97 9.64 -15.38
C LYS A 34 12.91 10.33 -14.01
N VAL A 35 14.07 10.59 -13.43
CA VAL A 35 14.16 11.11 -12.05
C VAL A 35 14.99 12.38 -12.04
N LEU A 36 14.48 13.38 -11.35
CA LEU A 36 15.15 14.65 -11.08
C LEU A 36 15.03 14.95 -9.58
N LEU A 37 16.06 15.55 -8.98
CA LEU A 37 16.01 16.02 -7.59
C LEU A 37 16.29 17.51 -7.61
N LYS A 38 15.34 18.31 -7.11
CA LYS A 38 15.44 19.77 -7.04
C LYS A 38 14.85 20.24 -5.72
N ASP A 39 15.57 21.07 -4.98
CA ASP A 39 15.11 21.65 -3.71
C ASP A 39 14.55 20.61 -2.74
N ALA A 40 15.29 19.51 -2.53
CA ALA A 40 14.90 18.33 -1.73
C ALA A 40 13.58 17.62 -2.19
N CYS A 41 13.06 17.98 -3.36
CA CYS A 41 11.90 17.35 -3.99
C CYS A 41 12.34 16.43 -5.15
N LEU A 42 12.06 15.14 -5.00
CA LEU A 42 12.32 14.12 -6.02
C LEU A 42 11.15 14.06 -7.00
N GLN A 43 11.39 14.47 -8.22
CA GLN A 43 10.44 14.40 -9.31
C GLN A 43 10.65 13.12 -10.12
N VAL A 44 9.61 12.32 -10.24
CA VAL A 44 9.61 11.02 -10.93
C VAL A 44 8.59 11.07 -12.06
N MET A 45 9.05 11.10 -13.31
CA MET A 45 8.20 10.95 -14.49
C MET A 45 8.16 9.50 -14.92
N LEU A 46 6.97 8.91 -14.91
CA LEU A 46 6.68 7.55 -15.34
C LEU A 46 5.97 7.61 -16.69
N GLU A 47 6.58 7.02 -17.71
CA GLU A 47 6.08 7.03 -19.07
C GLU A 47 5.86 5.62 -19.59
N SER A 48 4.70 5.38 -20.20
CA SER A 48 4.36 4.10 -20.85
C SER A 48 3.46 4.29 -22.06
N THR A 49 3.32 3.25 -22.88
CA THR A 49 2.47 3.28 -24.10
C THR A 49 0.99 3.54 -23.83
N LYS A 50 0.52 3.23 -22.62
CA LYS A 50 -0.81 3.58 -22.10
C LYS A 50 -0.64 4.43 -20.85
N VAL A 51 -1.71 5.10 -20.43
CA VAL A 51 -1.74 5.81 -19.14
C VAL A 51 -1.37 4.83 -18.01
N PRO A 52 -0.29 5.10 -17.27
CA PRO A 52 0.16 4.21 -16.21
C PRO A 52 -0.84 4.18 -15.02
N ASN A 53 -0.99 3.04 -14.34
CA ASN A 53 -1.88 2.94 -13.17
C ASN A 53 -1.32 3.75 -11.99
N GLN A 54 -2.01 4.83 -11.62
CA GLN A 54 -1.60 5.78 -10.57
C GLN A 54 -1.35 5.08 -9.23
N GLN A 55 -2.36 4.41 -8.69
CA GLN A 55 -2.29 3.81 -7.36
C GLN A 55 -1.13 2.81 -7.22
N SER A 56 -0.96 1.91 -8.20
CA SER A 56 0.09 0.88 -8.17
C SER A 56 1.49 1.49 -8.25
N LEU A 57 1.65 2.56 -9.04
CA LEU A 57 2.95 3.15 -9.27
C LEU A 57 3.34 4.15 -8.19
N VAL A 58 2.41 4.95 -7.70
CA VAL A 58 2.62 5.80 -6.53
C VAL A 58 3.05 4.93 -5.34
N ALA A 59 2.36 3.83 -5.07
CA ALA A 59 2.73 2.89 -4.01
C ALA A 59 4.14 2.28 -4.23
N PHE A 60 4.49 1.93 -5.48
CA PHE A 60 5.82 1.45 -5.83
C PHE A 60 6.91 2.50 -5.56
N VAL A 61 6.70 3.75 -5.98
CA VAL A 61 7.66 4.84 -5.78
C VAL A 61 7.79 5.15 -4.28
N HIS A 62 6.68 5.29 -3.58
CA HIS A 62 6.65 5.56 -2.13
C HIS A 62 7.46 4.52 -1.36
N LYS A 63 7.19 3.23 -1.59
CA LYS A 63 7.93 2.12 -0.96
C LYS A 63 9.41 2.12 -1.34
N GLY A 64 9.71 2.36 -2.61
CA GLY A 64 11.08 2.44 -3.12
C GLY A 64 11.89 3.53 -2.41
N ILE A 65 11.39 4.76 -2.37
CA ILE A 65 12.09 5.91 -1.76
C ILE A 65 12.18 5.76 -0.23
N THR A 66 11.11 5.30 0.41
CA THR A 66 11.11 5.04 1.87
C THR A 66 12.15 3.98 2.23
N SER A 67 12.23 2.87 1.48
CA SER A 67 13.23 1.81 1.72
C SER A 67 14.68 2.25 1.46
N LEU A 68 14.85 3.25 0.59
CA LEU A 68 16.14 3.86 0.32
C LEU A 68 16.66 4.62 1.55
N GLY A 69 15.77 5.17 2.39
CA GLY A 69 16.13 5.84 3.64
C GLY A 69 17.02 7.07 3.40
N THR A 70 16.74 7.82 2.34
CA THR A 70 17.50 9.00 1.95
C THR A 70 17.09 10.19 2.80
N GLY A 71 17.98 10.71 3.64
CA GLY A 71 17.72 11.95 4.39
C GLY A 71 17.73 13.22 3.53
N SER A 72 18.06 13.13 2.25
CA SER A 72 18.17 14.28 1.33
C SER A 72 16.90 14.51 0.50
N ILE A 73 15.87 13.69 0.68
CA ILE A 73 14.61 13.77 -0.06
C ILE A 73 13.51 13.97 0.99
N GLU A 74 12.87 15.13 0.94
CA GLU A 74 11.78 15.50 1.86
C GLU A 74 10.42 15.34 1.20
N ARG A 75 10.36 15.48 -0.13
CA ARG A 75 9.14 15.39 -0.93
C ARG A 75 9.38 14.59 -2.20
N VAL A 76 8.35 13.90 -2.67
CA VAL A 76 8.36 13.18 -3.94
C VAL A 76 7.13 13.58 -4.73
N LYS A 77 7.34 13.94 -6.00
CA LYS A 77 6.29 14.23 -6.96
C LYS A 77 6.35 13.24 -8.10
N VAL A 78 5.28 12.47 -8.28
CA VAL A 78 5.17 11.42 -9.28
C VAL A 78 4.24 11.88 -10.38
N TYR A 79 4.68 11.75 -11.62
CA TYR A 79 3.91 12.10 -12.80
C TYR A 79 3.72 10.84 -13.63
N GLY A 80 2.49 10.57 -14.06
CA GLY A 80 2.20 9.50 -15.00
C GLY A 80 1.79 10.06 -16.34
N ARG A 81 2.46 9.64 -17.41
CA ARG A 81 2.11 10.06 -18.77
C ARG A 81 2.10 8.90 -19.75
N GLN A 82 1.28 9.07 -20.79
CA GLN A 82 1.37 8.23 -21.96
C GLN A 82 2.51 8.73 -22.86
N THR A 83 3.24 7.80 -23.49
CA THR A 83 4.29 8.14 -24.46
C THR A 83 3.70 8.96 -25.61
N GLY A 84 4.33 10.09 -25.91
CA GLY A 84 3.88 11.04 -26.95
C GLY A 84 3.08 12.22 -26.39
N GLU A 85 2.56 12.13 -25.17
CA GLU A 85 1.84 13.23 -24.53
C GLU A 85 2.81 14.21 -23.85
N GLU A 86 2.54 15.50 -24.00
CA GLU A 86 3.31 16.57 -23.34
C GLU A 86 2.91 16.71 -21.87
N LEU A 87 1.61 16.55 -21.58
CA LEU A 87 1.05 16.69 -20.25
C LEU A 87 0.94 15.33 -19.54
N PRO A 88 1.20 15.28 -18.23
CA PRO A 88 0.91 14.09 -17.45
C PRO A 88 -0.60 13.88 -17.34
N ALA A 89 -1.03 12.63 -17.46
CA ALA A 89 -2.41 12.23 -17.23
C ALA A 89 -2.80 12.36 -15.75
N TRP A 90 -1.83 12.20 -14.84
CA TRP A 90 -2.01 12.38 -13.41
C TRP A 90 -0.69 12.81 -12.74
N THR A 91 -0.83 13.47 -11.60
CA THR A 91 0.28 13.90 -10.75
C THR A 91 -0.07 13.62 -9.30
N GLU A 92 0.85 13.00 -8.57
CA GLU A 92 0.74 12.76 -7.12
C GLU A 92 1.93 13.40 -6.41
N GLU A 93 1.74 13.97 -5.22
CA GLU A 93 2.81 14.49 -4.38
C GLU A 93 2.65 13.95 -2.95
N PHE A 94 3.77 13.54 -2.34
CA PHE A 94 3.80 13.08 -0.96
C PHE A 94 5.12 13.44 -0.28
N GLU A 95 5.09 13.55 1.05
CA GLU A 95 6.27 13.81 1.87
C GLU A 95 7.00 12.51 2.22
N VAL A 96 8.33 12.55 2.27
CA VAL A 96 9.21 11.46 2.70
C VAL A 96 9.74 11.85 4.06
N GLY A 97 9.19 11.29 5.13
CA GLY A 97 9.62 11.59 6.49
C GLY A 97 8.51 12.00 7.45
N LYS A 98 7.30 12.22 6.97
CA LYS A 98 6.12 11.98 7.80
C LYS A 98 5.73 10.53 7.61
N ILE A 99 6.09 9.71 8.59
CA ILE A 99 5.10 8.76 9.07
C ILE A 99 3.98 9.67 9.60
N GLU A 100 3.09 10.13 8.71
CA GLU A 100 1.71 10.13 9.18
C GLU A 100 1.49 8.67 9.55
N PRO A 101 1.10 8.35 10.80
CA PRO A 101 0.64 7.01 11.08
C PRO A 101 -0.35 6.74 9.97
N VAL A 102 -0.02 5.78 9.10
CA VAL A 102 -0.96 5.27 8.12
C VAL A 102 -2.08 4.73 9.00
N ASP A 103 -3.08 5.58 9.23
CA ASP A 103 -4.30 5.29 9.95
C ASP A 103 -5.24 4.49 9.05
N GLU A 104 -4.65 3.63 8.22
CA GLU A 104 -5.27 2.42 7.77
C GLU A 104 -4.26 1.29 7.97
N PRO A 105 -4.38 0.54 9.08
CA PRO A 105 -3.83 -0.79 9.06
C PRO A 105 -4.33 -1.44 7.75
N HIS A 106 -3.52 -2.25 7.10
CA HIS A 106 -4.09 -3.24 6.18
C HIS A 106 -4.84 -4.23 7.08
N ILE A 107 -5.96 -3.77 7.65
CA ILE A 107 -6.87 -4.53 8.48
C ILE A 107 -7.57 -5.43 7.50
N VAL A 108 -7.13 -6.68 7.44
CA VAL A 108 -7.97 -7.71 6.86
C VAL A 108 -9.14 -7.85 7.82
N THR A 109 -10.25 -7.18 7.49
CA THR A 109 -11.51 -7.34 8.20
C THR A 109 -12.16 -8.61 7.69
N VAL A 110 -12.29 -9.61 8.56
CA VAL A 110 -13.03 -10.82 8.24
C VAL A 110 -14.50 -10.57 8.56
N SER A 111 -15.37 -10.58 7.55
CA SER A 111 -16.82 -10.44 7.71
C SER A 111 -17.49 -11.79 7.49
N ILE A 112 -18.22 -12.27 8.50
CA ILE A 112 -18.96 -13.54 8.45
C ILE A 112 -20.44 -13.24 8.67
N THR A 113 -21.29 -13.80 7.82
CA THR A 113 -22.74 -13.70 7.96
C THR A 113 -23.30 -15.07 8.31
N LEU A 114 -23.93 -15.17 9.48
CA LEU A 114 -24.62 -16.35 9.96
C LEU A 114 -26.11 -16.19 9.65
N ASN A 115 -26.56 -16.77 8.54
CA ASN A 115 -27.99 -16.83 8.23
C ASN A 115 -28.58 -18.06 8.94
N GLY A 116 -29.25 -17.84 10.06
CA GLY A 116 -30.02 -18.86 10.76
C GLY A 116 -31.46 -18.87 10.26
N ASP A 117 -31.96 -20.03 9.86
CA ASP A 117 -33.40 -20.21 9.69
C ASP A 117 -34.05 -20.17 11.09
N MET A 118 -35.06 -19.30 11.25
CA MET A 118 -35.68 -18.97 12.53
C MET A 118 -36.44 -20.19 13.14
N GLU A 119 -36.65 -21.24 12.33
CA GLU A 119 -37.24 -22.52 12.76
C GLU A 119 -36.36 -23.29 13.76
N CYS A 120 -35.04 -23.05 13.79
CA CYS A 120 -34.10 -23.70 14.71
C CYS A 120 -33.35 -22.71 15.60
N GLY A 121 -34.06 -22.04 16.51
CA GLY A 121 -33.58 -21.77 17.88
C GLY A 121 -32.30 -20.94 18.10
N LEU A 122 -31.81 -20.18 17.11
CA LEU A 122 -30.74 -19.21 17.33
C LEU A 122 -31.29 -17.99 18.07
N THR A 123 -31.37 -18.09 19.39
CA THR A 123 -31.64 -16.95 20.26
C THR A 123 -30.49 -15.94 20.20
N SER A 124 -30.75 -14.66 20.50
CA SER A 124 -29.71 -13.62 20.53
C SER A 124 -28.55 -13.95 21.47
N GLN A 125 -28.82 -14.64 22.59
CA GLN A 125 -27.79 -15.10 23.53
C GLN A 125 -26.92 -16.22 22.95
N ASN A 126 -27.53 -17.17 22.21
CA ASN A 126 -26.79 -18.22 21.52
C ASN A 126 -25.91 -17.62 20.41
N PHE A 127 -26.44 -16.66 19.66
CA PHE A 127 -25.69 -15.93 18.64
C PHE A 127 -24.46 -15.23 19.25
N GLU A 128 -24.64 -14.52 20.36
CA GLU A 128 -23.54 -13.80 21.00
C GLU A 128 -22.43 -14.74 21.49
N SER A 129 -22.79 -15.84 22.15
CA SER A 129 -21.80 -16.83 22.58
C SER A 129 -21.06 -17.48 21.41
N ILE A 130 -21.76 -17.79 20.31
CA ILE A 130 -21.17 -18.39 19.11
C ILE A 130 -20.23 -17.40 18.42
N ALA A 131 -20.69 -16.17 18.21
CA ALA A 131 -19.91 -15.13 17.55
C ALA A 131 -18.64 -14.78 18.34
N ASN A 132 -18.74 -14.68 19.68
CA ASN A 132 -17.58 -14.43 20.53
C ASN A 132 -16.57 -15.57 20.50
N GLN A 133 -17.04 -16.83 20.55
CA GLN A 133 -16.15 -17.99 20.48
C GLN A 133 -15.46 -18.10 19.12
N MET A 134 -16.20 -17.95 18.01
CA MET A 134 -15.64 -17.93 16.66
C MET A 134 -14.60 -16.82 16.49
N THR A 135 -14.92 -15.62 16.99
CA THR A 135 -13.99 -14.49 16.88
C THR A 135 -12.69 -14.74 17.65
N LYS A 136 -12.78 -15.30 18.86
CA LYS A 136 -11.62 -15.69 19.66
C LYS A 136 -10.78 -16.78 18.98
N ASP A 137 -11.42 -17.76 18.35
CA ASP A 137 -10.72 -18.85 17.65
C ASP A 137 -10.03 -18.37 16.37
N ILE A 138 -10.66 -17.44 15.63
CA ILE A 138 -10.07 -16.79 14.46
C ILE A 138 -8.85 -15.94 14.88
N LEU A 139 -9.00 -15.09 15.90
CA LEU A 139 -7.92 -14.22 16.38
C LEU A 139 -6.74 -14.99 17.01
N SER A 140 -7.00 -16.16 17.60
CA SER A 140 -5.97 -17.01 18.19
C SER A 140 -5.28 -17.93 17.17
N SER A 141 -5.99 -18.41 16.14
CA SER A 141 -5.42 -19.24 15.07
C SER A 141 -4.63 -18.41 14.04
N CYS A 142 -5.04 -17.16 13.80
CA CYS A 142 -4.31 -16.23 12.95
C CYS A 142 -3.10 -15.64 13.71
N LYS A 143 -1.99 -16.38 13.76
CA LYS A 143 -0.69 -15.88 14.29
C LYS A 143 0.00 -14.85 13.36
N ASN A 144 -0.52 -14.63 12.16
CA ASN A 144 -0.01 -13.62 11.24
C ASN A 144 -0.66 -12.26 11.54
N TYR A 145 0.16 -11.21 11.63
CA TYR A 145 -0.17 -9.83 12.01
C TYR A 145 -1.21 -9.09 11.12
N LEU A 146 -1.97 -9.80 10.28
CA LEU A 146 -2.84 -9.21 9.24
C LEU A 146 -4.34 -9.17 9.61
N VAL A 147 -4.81 -10.07 10.48
CA VAL A 147 -6.22 -10.06 10.94
C VAL A 147 -6.29 -9.28 12.26
N GLN A 148 -6.80 -8.06 12.20
CA GLN A 148 -6.94 -7.16 13.35
C GLN A 148 -8.39 -6.93 13.75
N LYS A 149 -9.36 -7.27 12.88
CA LYS A 149 -10.78 -7.06 13.08
C LYS A 149 -11.60 -8.22 12.52
N VAL A 150 -12.53 -8.72 13.33
CA VAL A 150 -13.51 -9.73 12.91
C VAL A 150 -14.89 -9.20 13.21
N SER A 151 -15.78 -9.27 12.22
CA SER A 151 -17.19 -8.89 12.34
C SER A 151 -18.08 -10.07 11.96
N ILE A 152 -18.98 -10.46 12.87
CA ILE A 152 -19.95 -11.52 12.65
C ILE A 152 -21.36 -10.94 12.78
N SER A 153 -22.22 -11.20 11.79
CA SER A 153 -23.59 -10.69 11.76
C SER A 153 -24.62 -11.79 11.51
N ASN A 154 -25.85 -11.61 11.99
CA ASN A 154 -27.00 -12.49 11.70
C ASN A 154 -28.18 -11.74 11.04
N GLY A 155 -27.92 -10.57 10.45
CA GLY A 155 -28.95 -9.71 9.86
C GLY A 155 -29.71 -8.82 10.85
N VAL A 156 -29.70 -9.13 12.15
CA VAL A 156 -30.36 -8.32 13.22
C VAL A 156 -29.35 -7.74 14.21
N SER A 157 -28.22 -8.41 14.40
CA SER A 157 -27.17 -8.05 15.34
C SER A 157 -25.79 -8.26 14.71
N VAL A 158 -24.83 -7.44 15.12
CA VAL A 158 -23.44 -7.47 14.66
C VAL A 158 -22.52 -7.46 15.88
N ILE A 159 -21.59 -8.41 15.91
CA ILE A 159 -20.51 -8.45 16.90
C ILE A 159 -19.22 -8.16 16.18
N THR A 160 -18.50 -7.16 16.67
CA THR A 160 -17.21 -6.73 16.12
C THR A 160 -16.19 -6.79 17.23
N GLN A 161 -15.05 -7.44 16.95
CA GLN A 161 -13.93 -7.47 17.88
C GLN A 161 -12.64 -7.14 17.14
N GLU A 162 -11.86 -6.29 17.78
CA GLU A 162 -10.55 -5.85 17.33
C GLU A 162 -9.47 -6.40 18.28
N ARG A 163 -8.27 -6.66 17.74
CA ARG A 163 -7.12 -7.13 18.51
C ARG A 163 -6.42 -6.00 19.25
#